data_AF-A0A2N2LDP6-F1
#
_entry.id   AF-A0A2N2LDP6-F1
#
_cell.length_a   1.000
_cell.length_b   1.000
_cell.length_c   1.000
_cell.angle_alpha   90.00
_cell.angle_beta   90.00
_cell.angle_gamma   90.00
#
_symmetry.space_group_name_H-M   'P 1'
#
loop_
_entity.id
_entity.type
_entity.pdbx_description
1 polymer ?
#
loop_
_entity_poly.entity_id
_entity_poly.type
_entity_poly.pdbx_seq_one_letter_code
_entity_poly.pdbx_strand_id
1 'polypeptide(L)'
;MRRAIVTPEELRKFALYLNGFNDKLEDSFRSMKNNLDNLGITWQDQEYVRFDDEFKNTLKQITIFLAASRDVVPFLYRKAKAADDYLEQR
;
A
#
# COMPACT_ATOMS: atom_id res chain seq x y z
N MET A 1 -10.99 -26.79 -22.04
CA MET A 1 -11.58 -25.47 -21.69
C MET A 1 -11.07 -25.02 -20.33
N ARG A 2 -11.16 -23.70 -20.03
CA ARG A 2 -10.63 -22.92 -18.89
C ARG A 2 -9.27 -22.25 -19.11
N ARG A 3 -9.25 -21.22 -19.96
CA ARG A 3 -8.26 -20.11 -19.92
C ARG A 3 -9.00 -18.82 -19.62
N ALA A 4 -9.40 -18.64 -18.36
CA ALA A 4 -9.59 -17.30 -17.81
C ALA A 4 -8.54 -17.22 -16.70
N ILE A 5 -7.29 -16.87 -17.06
CA ILE A 5 -6.20 -16.75 -16.09
C ILE A 5 -5.87 -15.27 -16.06
N VAL A 6 -6.67 -14.52 -15.29
CA VAL A 6 -6.66 -13.06 -15.15
C VAL A 6 -7.33 -12.28 -16.28
N THR A 7 -8.37 -11.52 -15.94
CA THR A 7 -9.02 -10.56 -16.84
C THR A 7 -8.22 -9.25 -16.82
N PRO A 8 -7.90 -8.63 -17.98
CA PRO A 8 -7.24 -7.32 -18.05
C PRO A 8 -7.91 -6.27 -17.17
N GLU A 9 -9.25 -6.30 -17.12
CA GLU A 9 -10.07 -5.42 -16.30
C GLU A 9 -9.87 -5.63 -14.80
N GLU A 10 -9.71 -6.86 -14.33
CA GLU A 10 -9.43 -7.15 -12.92
C GLU A 10 -8.07 -6.60 -12.49
N LEU A 11 -7.05 -6.69 -13.37
CA LEU A 11 -5.74 -6.10 -13.11
C LEU A 11 -5.80 -4.58 -13.01
N ARG A 12 -6.53 -3.92 -13.91
CA ARG A 12 -6.73 -2.47 -13.87
C ARG A 12 -7.45 -2.03 -12.60
N LYS A 13 -8.53 -2.73 -12.25
CA LYS A 13 -9.30 -2.47 -11.02
C LYS A 13 -8.44 -2.62 -9.78
N PHE A 14 -7.65 -3.70 -9.70
CA PHE A 14 -6.75 -3.91 -8.58
C PHE A 14 -5.63 -2.87 -8.52
N ALA A 15 -5.02 -2.50 -9.66
CA ALA A 15 -3.99 -1.47 -9.70
C ALA A 15 -4.51 -0.10 -9.22
N LEU A 16 -5.70 0.29 -9.67
CA LEU A 16 -6.36 1.52 -9.24
C LEU A 16 -6.67 1.48 -7.74
N TYR A 17 -7.22 0.37 -7.26
CA TYR A 17 -7.50 0.16 -5.84
C TYR A 17 -6.22 0.23 -4.99
N LEU A 18 -5.16 -0.46 -5.41
CA LEU A 18 -3.88 -0.50 -4.70
C LEU A 18 -3.26 0.90 -4.61
N ASN A 19 -3.36 1.69 -5.67
CA ASN A 19 -2.87 3.07 -5.64
C ASN A 19 -3.62 3.91 -4.60
N GLY A 20 -4.95 3.89 -4.62
CA GLY A 20 -5.76 4.61 -3.64
C GLY A 20 -5.62 4.07 -2.20
N PHE A 21 -5.36 2.76 -2.05
CA PHE A 21 -5.04 2.16 -0.76
C PHE A 21 -3.71 2.68 -0.21
N ASN A 22 -2.67 2.75 -1.04
CA ASN A 22 -1.35 3.25 -0.64
C ASN A 22 -1.44 4.68 -0.09
N ASP A 23 -2.18 5.56 -0.78
CA ASP A 23 -2.33 6.96 -0.36
C ASP A 23 -3.08 7.06 0.97
N LYS A 24 -4.21 6.35 1.11
CA LYS A 24 -4.98 6.31 2.36
C LYS A 24 -4.18 5.75 3.53
N LEU A 25 -3.36 4.73 3.28
CA LEU A 25 -2.53 4.10 4.31
C LEU A 25 -1.46 5.08 4.79
N GLU A 26 -0.77 5.75 3.87
CA GLU A 26 0.24 6.76 4.19
C GLU A 26 -0.36 7.91 5.03
N ASP A 27 -1.51 8.44 4.61
CA ASP A 27 -2.20 9.52 5.32
C ASP A 27 -2.65 9.09 6.73
N SER A 28 -3.18 7.88 6.86
CA SER A 28 -3.64 7.33 8.15
C SER A 28 -2.47 7.19 9.13
N PHE A 29 -1.33 6.67 8.68
CA PHE A 29 -0.14 6.53 9.53
C PHE A 29 0.47 7.88 9.89
N ARG A 30 0.51 8.84 8.96
CA ARG A 30 0.95 10.21 9.22
C ARG A 30 0.09 10.88 10.28
N SER A 31 -1.23 10.76 10.16
CA SER A 31 -2.18 11.28 11.15
C SER A 31 -1.99 10.62 12.52
N MET A 32 -1.85 9.29 12.56
CA MET A 32 -1.62 8.56 13.81
C MET A 32 -0.30 8.98 14.49
N LYS A 33 0.78 9.16 13.72
CA LYS A 33 2.07 9.64 14.23
C LYS A 33 1.94 11.02 14.89
N ASN A 34 1.24 11.96 14.24
CA ASN A 34 1.00 13.28 14.81
C ASN A 34 0.19 13.20 16.13
N ASN A 35 -0.80 12.31 16.21
CA ASN A 35 -1.54 12.08 17.46
C ASN A 35 -0.65 11.51 18.56
N LEU A 36 0.21 10.55 18.23
CA LEU A 36 1.16 9.97 19.18
C LEU A 36 2.19 11.00 19.68
N ASP A 37 2.66 11.88 18.80
CA ASP A 37 3.59 12.96 19.15
C ASP A 37 2.95 13.97 20.11
N ASN A 38 1.69 14.35 19.85
CA ASN A 38 0.93 15.21 20.75
C ASN A 38 0.72 14.55 22.12
N LEU A 39 0.44 13.24 22.14
CA LEU A 39 0.29 12.49 23.40
C LEU A 39 1.61 12.43 24.20
N GLY A 40 2.76 12.41 23.53
CA GLY A 40 4.09 12.45 24.17
C GLY A 40 4.38 13.74 24.93
N ILE A 41 3.59 14.79 24.73
CA ILE A 41 3.69 16.03 25.52
C ILE A 41 3.22 15.77 26.96
N THR A 42 2.20 14.95 27.16
CA THR A 42 1.58 14.70 28.48
C THR A 42 1.90 13.32 29.04
N TRP A 43 2.25 12.35 28.19
CA TRP A 43 2.64 11.00 28.58
C TRP A 43 4.14 10.80 28.35
N GLN A 44 4.94 10.82 29.42
CA GLN A 44 6.41 10.88 29.36
C GLN A 44 7.10 9.79 30.19
N ASP A 45 6.50 8.62 30.30
CA ASP A 45 7.09 7.48 31.02
C ASP A 45 7.78 6.49 30.07
N GLN A 46 8.30 5.40 30.64
CA GLN A 46 8.98 4.35 29.89
C GLN A 46 8.04 3.57 28.95
N GLU A 47 6.75 3.49 29.28
CA GLU A 47 5.75 2.80 28.44
C GLU A 47 5.48 3.61 27.17
N TYR A 48 5.41 4.94 27.27
CA TYR A 48 5.34 5.80 26.09
C TYR A 48 6.53 5.57 25.16
N VAL A 49 7.76 5.59 25.70
CA VAL A 49 8.99 5.39 24.90
C VAL A 49 8.96 4.04 24.20
N ARG A 50 8.59 2.97 24.92
CA ARG A 50 8.48 1.63 24.33
C ARG A 50 7.45 1.58 23.20
N PHE A 51 6.28 2.19 23.41
CA PHE A 51 5.24 2.21 22.40
C PHE A 51 5.62 3.04 21.16
N ASP A 52 6.27 4.20 21.35
CA ASP A 52 6.77 5.03 20.25
C ASP A 52 7.83 4.28 19.41
N ASP A 53 8.71 3.51 20.05
CA ASP A 53 9.67 2.67 19.34
C ASP A 53 8.99 1.53 18.55
N GLU A 54 8.01 0.84 19.13
CA GLU A 54 7.19 -0.17 18.42
C GLU A 54 6.42 0.46 17.24
N PHE A 55 5.89 1.67 17.43
CA PHE A 55 5.20 2.42 16.38
C PHE A 55 6.15 2.78 15.22
N LYS A 56 7.34 3.32 15.52
CA LYS A 56 8.37 3.64 14.52
C LYS A 56 8.84 2.41 13.74
N ASN A 57 9.00 1.29 14.43
CA ASN A 57 9.37 0.02 13.80
C ASN A 57 8.28 -0.45 12.81
N THR A 58 7.01 -0.33 13.19
CA THR A 58 5.87 -0.63 12.31
C THR A 58 5.85 0.30 11.11
N LEU A 59 6.02 1.61 11.33
CA LEU A 59 6.05 2.62 10.27
C LEU A 59 7.11 2.29 9.22
N LYS A 60 8.30 1.84 9.63
CA LYS A 60 9.36 1.41 8.71
C LYS A 60 8.90 0.26 7.79
N GLN A 61 8.20 -0.74 8.32
CA GLN A 61 7.67 -1.84 7.52
C GLN A 61 6.60 -1.37 6.54
N ILE A 62 5.74 -0.45 6.97
CA ILE A 62 4.73 0.17 6.11
C ILE A 62 5.38 0.95 4.98
N THR A 63 6.43 1.73 5.25
CA THR A 63 7.18 2.45 4.20
C THR A 63 7.77 1.50 3.17
N ILE A 64 8.36 0.38 3.59
CA ILE A 64 8.89 -0.65 2.69
C ILE A 64 7.76 -1.25 1.82
N PHE A 65 6.64 -1.59 2.44
CA PHE A 65 5.47 -2.11 1.74
C PHE A 65 4.89 -1.11 0.73
N LEU A 66 4.79 0.17 1.09
CA LEU A 66 4.29 1.23 0.21
C LEU A 66 5.18 1.39 -1.02
N ALA A 67 6.51 1.36 -0.84
CA ALA A 67 7.45 1.41 -1.96
C ALA A 67 7.24 0.22 -2.90
N ALA A 68 7.24 -1.01 -2.36
CA ALA A 68 7.02 -2.22 -3.16
C ALA A 68 5.66 -2.22 -3.88
N SER A 69 4.61 -1.74 -3.21
CA SER A 69 3.26 -1.67 -3.78
C SER A 69 3.17 -0.65 -4.90
N ARG A 70 3.82 0.52 -4.77
CA ARG A 70 3.89 1.54 -5.81
C ARG A 70 4.64 1.05 -7.05
N ASP A 71 5.69 0.25 -6.88
CA ASP A 71 6.43 -0.37 -7.99
C ASP A 71 5.61 -1.41 -8.75
N VAL A 72 4.69 -2.11 -8.08
CA VAL A 72 3.82 -3.12 -8.68
C VAL A 72 2.70 -2.51 -9.52
N VAL A 73 2.20 -1.31 -9.18
CA VAL A 73 1.07 -0.66 -9.90
C VAL A 73 1.33 -0.55 -11.41
N PRO A 74 2.46 0.01 -11.90
CA PRO A 74 2.77 0.04 -13.33
C PRO A 74 2.90 -1.35 -13.97
N PHE A 75 3.40 -2.34 -13.22
CA PHE A 75 3.53 -3.71 -13.71
C PHE A 75 2.16 -4.34 -13.99
N LEU A 76 1.18 -4.12 -13.11
CA LEU A 76 -0.20 -4.60 -13.29
C LEU A 76 -0.84 -3.99 -14.55
N TYR A 77 -0.65 -2.70 -14.81
CA TYR A 77 -1.15 -2.07 -16.02
C TYR A 77 -0.49 -2.62 -17.30
N ARG A 78 0.83 -2.84 -17.29
CA ARG A 78 1.53 -3.48 -18.42
C ARG A 78 1.02 -4.90 -18.67
N LYS A 79 0.80 -5.67 -17.60
CA LYS A 79 0.27 -7.03 -17.68
C LYS A 79 -1.17 -7.05 -18.21
N ALA A 80 -2.00 -6.08 -17.82
CA ALA A 80 -3.35 -5.91 -18.36
C ALA A 80 -3.31 -5.63 -19.87
N LYS A 81 -2.46 -4.70 -20.30
CA LYS A 81 -2.29 -4.38 -21.72
C LYS A 81 -1.84 -5.60 -22.54
N ALA A 82 -0.84 -6.34 -22.09
CA ALA A 82 -0.37 -7.53 -22.80
C ALA A 82 -1.47 -8.61 -22.92
N ALA A 83 -2.35 -8.71 -21.93
CA ALA A 83 -3.48 -9.64 -21.96
C ALA A 83 -4.59 -9.17 -22.92
N ASP A 84 -4.86 -7.86 -23.03
CA ASP A 84 -5.76 -7.32 -24.06
C ASP A 84 -5.21 -7.59 -25.46
N ASP A 85 -3.94 -7.26 -25.71
CA ASP A 85 -3.28 -7.45 -27.01
C ASP A 85 -3.35 -8.94 -27.46
N TYR A 86 -3.29 -9.90 -26.52
CA TYR A 86 -3.43 -11.33 -26.80
C TYR A 86 -4.88 -11.76 -27.10
N LEU A 87 -5.87 -11.13 -26.46
CA LEU A 87 -7.28 -11.40 -26.70
C LEU A 87 -7.75 -10.85 -28.04
N GLU A 88 -7.21 -9.70 -28.48
CA GLU A 88 -7.51 -9.10 -29.79
C GLU A 88 -6.91 -9.90 -30.97
N GLN A 89 -5.79 -10.60 -30.75
CA GLN A 89 -5.12 -11.41 -31.77
C GLN A 89 -5.72 -12.81 -31.98
N ARG A 90 -6.75 -13.19 -31.20
CA ARG A 90 -7.35 -14.52 -31.19
C ARG A 90 -8.78 -14.51 -31.70
#